data_AF-A0AAW1FH40-F1
#
_entry.id   AF-A0AAW1FH40-F1
#
_cell.length_a   1.000
_cell.length_b   1.000
_cell.length_c   1.000
_cell.angle_alpha   90.00
_cell.angle_beta   90.00
_cell.angle_gamma   90.00
#
_symmetry.space_group_name_H-M   'P 1'
#
loop_
_entity.id
_entity.type
_entity.pdbx_description
1 polymer ?
#
loop_
_entity_poly.entity_id
_entity_poly.type
_entity_poly.pdbx_seq_one_letter_code
_entity_poly.pdbx_strand_id
1 'polypeptide(L)'
;MAYRWGHVDPEALAVNRHLGTGRYSWQFFHAYCNSKLCNMLFTHELAKRLKGSNVTCYSVHPGVVRTGLSRNVSLWQKVFIEPIARLLFLDPEAGAQTTLHCSLQEGIEPLSGRYFSCCAVEDVTPRGRDDGVARKLWDVSERLCGLS
;
A
#
# COMPACT_ATOMS: atom_id res chain seq x y z
N MET A 1 2.44 -7.02 3.95
CA MET A 1 2.25 -8.31 3.24
C MET A 1 2.14 -8.16 1.72
N ALA A 2 1.11 -7.50 1.15
CA ALA A 2 0.90 -7.42 -0.31
C ALA A 2 2.05 -6.73 -1.10
N TYR A 3 2.61 -5.65 -0.56
CA TYR A 3 3.69 -4.91 -1.23
C TYR A 3 4.93 -5.76 -1.55
N ARG A 4 5.16 -6.84 -0.77
CA ARG A 4 6.33 -7.71 -0.92
C ARG A 4 6.33 -8.47 -2.25
N TRP A 5 5.15 -8.67 -2.84
CA TRP A 5 4.98 -9.26 -4.17
C TRP A 5 4.80 -8.21 -5.27
N GLY A 6 4.85 -6.93 -4.92
CA GLY A 6 4.82 -5.84 -5.89
C GLY A 6 6.17 -5.69 -6.60
N HIS A 7 6.10 -5.30 -7.86
CA HIS A 7 7.23 -4.86 -8.66
C HIS A 7 6.84 -3.58 -9.39
N VAL A 8 7.52 -2.48 -9.09
CA VAL A 8 7.28 -1.17 -9.69
C VAL A 8 8.43 -0.86 -10.64
N ASP A 9 8.07 -0.65 -11.91
CA ASP A 9 8.94 -0.10 -12.93
C ASP A 9 8.36 1.27 -13.35
N PRO A 10 8.92 2.39 -12.87
CA PRO A 10 8.39 3.73 -13.16
C PRO A 10 8.34 4.07 -14.65
N GLU A 11 9.25 3.54 -15.46
CA GLU A 11 9.27 3.74 -16.91
C GLU A 11 8.06 3.05 -17.55
N ALA A 12 7.80 1.80 -17.14
CA ALA A 12 6.63 1.05 -17.60
C ALA A 12 5.31 1.71 -17.16
N LEU A 13 5.26 2.33 -15.98
CA LEU A 13 4.09 3.09 -15.50
C LEU A 13 3.79 4.32 -16.37
N ALA A 14 4.82 4.98 -16.90
CA ALA A 14 4.66 6.17 -17.75
C ALA A 14 4.11 5.82 -19.14
N VAL A 15 4.46 4.63 -19.65
CA VAL A 15 4.06 4.17 -21.00
C VAL A 15 2.73 3.42 -20.98
N ASN A 16 2.50 2.58 -19.98
CA ASN A 16 1.30 1.74 -19.90
C ASN A 16 0.27 2.31 -18.93
N ARG A 17 -0.71 3.05 -19.46
CA ARG A 17 -1.89 3.48 -18.68
C ARG A 17 -2.82 2.33 -18.26
N HIS A 18 -2.59 1.12 -18.75
CA HIS A 18 -3.46 -0.06 -18.59
C HIS A 18 -2.91 -1.11 -17.60
N LEU A 19 -2.37 -0.68 -16.46
CA LEU A 19 -1.77 -1.57 -15.44
C LEU A 19 -2.74 -2.56 -14.77
N GLY A 20 -4.03 -2.52 -15.12
CA GLY A 20 -5.09 -3.37 -14.57
C GLY A 20 -5.85 -4.21 -15.60
N THR A 21 -5.45 -4.25 -16.88
CA THR A 21 -6.17 -5.04 -17.91
C THR A 21 -5.65 -6.47 -17.95
N GLY A 22 -5.84 -7.21 -16.86
CA GLY A 22 -5.56 -8.64 -16.81
C GLY A 22 -6.76 -9.45 -17.33
N ARG A 23 -6.50 -10.58 -18.01
CA ARG A 23 -7.52 -11.57 -18.36
C ARG A 23 -7.72 -12.60 -17.24
N TYR A 24 -6.72 -12.72 -16.36
CA TYR A 24 -6.67 -13.72 -15.30
C TYR A 24 -6.58 -13.08 -13.90
N SER A 25 -7.16 -13.75 -12.90
CA SER A 25 -7.20 -13.30 -11.50
C SER A 25 -5.83 -12.98 -10.90
N TRP A 26 -4.79 -13.74 -11.26
CA TRP A 26 -3.43 -13.52 -10.80
C TRP A 26 -2.84 -12.18 -11.28
N GLN A 27 -3.19 -11.74 -12.49
CA GLN A 27 -2.73 -10.44 -13.01
C GLN A 27 -3.34 -9.28 -12.23
N PHE A 28 -4.63 -9.38 -11.84
CA PHE A 28 -5.27 -8.41 -10.95
C PHE A 28 -4.62 -8.39 -9.56
N PHE A 29 -4.29 -9.55 -9.01
CA PHE A 29 -3.57 -9.64 -7.74
C PHE A 29 -2.19 -9.01 -7.81
N HIS A 30 -1.46 -9.22 -8.90
CA HIS A 30 -0.16 -8.59 -9.11
C HIS A 30 -0.29 -7.06 -9.26
N ALA A 31 -1.26 -6.57 -10.02
CA ALA A 31 -1.56 -5.15 -10.13
C ALA A 31 -1.90 -4.53 -8.76
N TYR A 32 -2.69 -5.24 -7.95
CA TYR A 32 -2.97 -4.86 -6.57
C TYR A 32 -1.69 -4.77 -5.72
N CYS A 33 -0.83 -5.79 -5.76
CA CYS A 33 0.45 -5.79 -5.04
C CYS A 33 1.35 -4.63 -5.47
N ASN A 34 1.42 -4.34 -6.78
CA ASN A 34 2.13 -3.18 -7.33
C ASN A 34 1.59 -1.88 -6.75
N SER A 35 0.27 -1.67 -6.76
CA SER A 35 -0.34 -0.46 -6.19
C SER A 35 -0.05 -0.29 -4.69
N LYS A 36 0.01 -1.39 -3.92
CA LYS A 36 0.37 -1.33 -2.50
C LYS A 36 1.84 -1.00 -2.28
N LEU A 37 2.74 -1.45 -3.18
CA LEU A 37 4.13 -1.00 -3.17
C LEU A 37 4.25 0.48 -3.56
N CYS A 38 3.49 0.95 -4.56
CA CYS A 38 3.44 2.37 -4.93
C CYS A 38 3.01 3.25 -3.75
N ASN A 39 2.00 2.85 -2.98
CA ASN A 39 1.58 3.62 -1.79
C ASN A 39 2.71 3.78 -0.77
N MET A 40 3.49 2.72 -0.51
CA MET A 40 4.61 2.79 0.42
C MET A 40 5.73 3.69 -0.07
N LEU A 41 6.12 3.53 -1.35
CA LEU A 41 7.13 4.38 -1.98
C LEU A 41 6.69 5.85 -2.03
N PHE A 42 5.40 6.10 -2.31
CA PHE A 42 4.82 7.43 -2.28
C PHE A 42 4.91 8.05 -0.88
N THR A 43 4.53 7.34 0.17
CA THR A 43 4.66 7.83 1.55
C THR A 43 6.12 8.08 1.95
N HIS A 44 7.04 7.21 1.54
CA HIS A 44 8.48 7.38 1.78
C HIS A 44 9.02 8.67 1.15
N GLU A 45 8.67 8.95 -0.10
CA GLU A 45 9.06 10.18 -0.78
C GLU A 45 8.33 11.42 -0.24
N LEU A 46 7.04 11.30 0.08
CA LEU A 46 6.26 12.37 0.70
C LEU A 46 6.91 12.83 2.01
N ALA A 47 7.33 11.89 2.87
CA ALA A 47 7.99 12.21 4.14
C ALA A 47 9.29 13.00 3.93
N LYS A 48 10.05 12.69 2.88
CA LYS A 48 11.27 13.43 2.54
C LYS A 48 10.96 14.84 2.08
N ARG A 49 9.92 15.02 1.27
CA ARG A 49 9.47 16.33 0.76
C ARG A 49 8.86 17.21 1.84
N LEU A 50 8.23 16.61 2.85
CA LEU A 50 7.67 17.30 4.01
C LEU A 50 8.70 17.59 5.12
N LYS A 51 9.98 17.24 4.95
CA LYS A 51 11.02 17.58 5.94
C LYS A 51 11.07 19.09 6.18
N GLY A 52 11.07 19.48 7.46
CA GLY A 52 11.03 20.89 7.87
C GLY A 52 9.62 21.47 8.00
N SER A 53 8.59 20.70 7.62
CA SER A 53 7.20 21.01 7.96
C SER A 53 6.79 20.36 9.29
N ASN A 54 5.58 20.69 9.77
CA ASN A 54 4.96 20.06 10.94
C ASN A 54 4.05 18.88 10.55
N VAL A 55 4.15 18.36 9.32
CA VAL A 55 3.31 17.26 8.83
C VAL A 55 4.13 15.97 8.80
N THR A 56 3.57 14.91 9.39
CA THR A 56 4.12 13.56 9.33
C THR A 56 3.22 12.66 8.48
N CYS A 57 3.79 11.59 7.92
CA CYS A 57 3.03 10.65 7.12
C CYS A 57 3.55 9.23 7.31
N TYR A 58 2.64 8.25 7.27
CA TYR A 58 2.94 6.86 7.57
C TYR A 58 2.21 5.95 6.59
N SER A 59 2.85 4.83 6.24
CA SER A 59 2.20 3.78 5.44
C SER A 59 1.78 2.66 6.38
N VAL A 60 0.54 2.18 6.27
CA VAL A 60 -0.03 1.25 7.24
C VAL A 60 -0.50 -0.03 6.59
N HIS A 61 -0.40 -1.13 7.33
CA HIS A 61 -1.03 -2.40 7.01
C HIS A 61 -2.03 -2.77 8.10
N PRO A 62 -3.33 -2.79 7.79
CA PRO A 62 -4.39 -3.02 8.78
C PRO A 62 -4.52 -4.49 9.20
N GLY A 63 -3.60 -5.35 8.77
CA GLY A 63 -3.77 -6.80 8.85
C GLY A 63 -4.65 -7.33 7.71
N VAL A 64 -5.02 -8.61 7.81
CA VAL A 64 -5.94 -9.24 6.86
C VAL A 64 -7.35 -9.04 7.39
N VAL A 65 -8.06 -8.04 6.88
CA VAL A 65 -9.35 -7.60 7.42
C VAL A 65 -10.50 -8.08 6.54
N ARG A 66 -11.58 -8.55 7.17
CA ARG A 66 -12.82 -8.95 6.50
C ARG A 66 -13.55 -7.70 5.98
N THR A 67 -13.18 -7.30 4.76
CA THR A 67 -13.75 -6.16 4.05
C THR A 67 -14.39 -6.61 2.74
N GLY A 68 -15.16 -5.73 2.09
CA GLY A 68 -15.70 -5.96 0.75
C GLY A 68 -14.67 -5.93 -0.38
N LEU A 69 -13.36 -6.04 -0.11
CA LEU A 69 -12.32 -5.98 -1.15
C LEU A 69 -12.50 -7.09 -2.20
N SER A 70 -12.98 -8.26 -1.79
CA SER A 70 -13.25 -9.41 -2.65
C SER A 70 -14.68 -9.43 -3.23
N ARG A 71 -15.47 -8.36 -3.12
CA ARG A 71 -16.89 -8.37 -3.55
C ARG A 71 -17.11 -8.72 -5.02
N ASN A 72 -16.10 -8.48 -5.87
CA ASN A 72 -16.15 -8.72 -7.31
C ASN A 72 -15.40 -9.99 -7.76
N VAL A 73 -14.91 -10.83 -6.84
CA VAL A 73 -14.34 -12.13 -7.22
C VAL A 73 -15.44 -13.10 -7.67
N SER A 74 -15.09 -14.08 -8.50
CA SER A 74 -16.07 -15.04 -9.02
C SER A 74 -16.76 -15.83 -7.90
N LEU A 75 -18.00 -16.28 -8.13
CA LEU A 75 -18.80 -16.96 -7.11
C LEU A 75 -18.10 -18.21 -6.55
N TRP A 76 -17.47 -19.00 -7.43
CA TRP A 76 -16.68 -20.17 -7.03
C TRP A 76 -15.52 -19.81 -6.10
N GLN A 77 -14.81 -18.71 -6.36
CA GLN A 77 -13.74 -18.24 -5.48
C GLN A 77 -14.27 -17.75 -4.13
N LYS A 78 -15.44 -17.11 -4.09
CA LYS A 78 -16.07 -16.68 -2.82
C LYS A 78 -16.36 -17.86 -1.90
N VAL A 79 -16.86 -18.98 -2.46
CA VAL A 79 -17.17 -20.18 -1.68
C VAL A 79 -15.94 -20.72 -0.93
N PHE A 80 -14.75 -20.61 -1.51
CA PHE A 80 -13.51 -21.03 -0.84
C PHE A 80 -12.92 -19.95 0.08
N ILE A 81 -12.99 -18.68 -0.32
CA ILE A 81 -12.35 -17.58 0.41
C ILE A 81 -13.14 -17.20 1.65
N GLU A 82 -14.47 -17.21 1.60
CA GLU A 82 -15.33 -16.69 2.66
C GLU A 82 -15.26 -17.48 3.99
N PRO A 83 -15.26 -18.82 4.03
CA PRO A 83 -15.09 -19.55 5.28
C PRO A 83 -13.69 -19.32 5.91
N ILE A 84 -12.64 -19.25 5.08
CA ILE A 84 -11.28 -18.93 5.52
C ILE A 84 -11.23 -17.50 6.09
N ALA A 85 -11.85 -16.55 5.39
CA ALA A 85 -11.91 -15.15 5.81
C ALA A 85 -12.68 -14.98 7.13
N ARG A 86 -13.75 -15.74 7.36
CA ARG A 86 -14.49 -15.69 8.63
C ARG A 86 -13.69 -16.21 9.81
N LEU A 87 -12.78 -17.18 9.59
CA LEU A 87 -12.00 -17.79 10.66
C LEU A 87 -10.68 -17.04 10.96
N LEU A 88 -10.04 -16.49 9.92
CA LEU A 88 -8.67 -15.96 10.04
C LEU A 88 -8.57 -14.44 9.91
N PHE A 89 -9.59 -13.74 9.42
CA PHE A 89 -9.49 -12.31 9.15
C PHE A 89 -10.01 -11.50 10.33
N LEU A 90 -9.33 -10.38 10.59
CA LEU A 90 -9.73 -9.39 11.57
C LEU A 90 -11.07 -8.76 11.18
N ASP A 91 -11.86 -8.36 12.17
CA ASP A 91 -12.97 -7.44 11.95
C ASP A 91 -12.47 -6.01 11.64
N PRO A 92 -13.33 -5.12 11.12
CA PRO A 92 -12.94 -3.75 10.78
C PRO A 92 -12.41 -2.92 11.95
N GLU A 93 -12.88 -3.16 13.17
CA GLU A 93 -12.47 -2.41 14.37
C GLU A 93 -11.03 -2.78 14.76
N ALA A 94 -10.71 -4.07 14.77
CA ALA A 94 -9.35 -4.56 14.94
C ALA A 94 -8.44 -4.11 13.78
N GLY A 95 -8.96 -4.11 12.54
CA GLY A 95 -8.23 -3.65 11.36
C GLY A 95 -7.90 -2.16 11.38
N ALA A 96 -8.70 -1.33 12.05
CA ALA A 96 -8.49 0.11 12.13
C ALA A 96 -7.36 0.51 13.10
N GLN A 97 -6.96 -0.37 14.01
CA GLN A 97 -6.07 -0.03 15.13
C GLN A 97 -4.74 0.57 14.68
N THR A 98 -4.10 0.01 13.64
CA THR A 98 -2.81 0.57 13.16
C THR A 98 -2.98 1.94 12.53
N THR A 99 -4.09 2.19 11.81
CA THR A 99 -4.40 3.51 11.27
C THR A 99 -4.63 4.51 12.40
N LEU A 100 -5.44 4.16 13.40
CA LEU A 100 -5.71 4.99 14.57
C LEU A 100 -4.42 5.29 15.34
N HIS A 101 -3.58 4.28 15.56
CA HIS A 101 -2.27 4.46 16.19
C HIS A 101 -1.41 5.49 15.44
N CYS A 102 -1.25 5.35 14.11
CA CYS A 102 -0.48 6.31 13.32
C CYS A 102 -1.10 7.72 13.27
N SER A 103 -2.40 7.86 13.51
CA SER A 103 -3.09 9.16 13.51
C SER A 103 -3.13 9.85 14.86
N LEU A 104 -3.08 9.10 15.96
CA LEU A 104 -3.38 9.60 17.31
C LEU A 104 -2.22 9.46 18.30
N GLN A 105 -1.28 8.55 18.06
CA GLN A 105 -0.17 8.32 18.98
C GLN A 105 0.80 9.51 18.92
N GLU A 106 1.09 10.10 20.07
CA GLU A 106 2.17 11.08 20.21
C GLU A 106 3.54 10.39 20.30
N GLY A 107 4.58 11.08 19.84
CA GLY A 107 5.98 10.63 19.96
C GLY A 107 6.48 9.75 18.80
N ILE A 108 5.62 9.46 17.82
CA ILE A 108 6.00 8.70 16.61
C ILE A 108 6.42 9.60 15.44
N GLU A 109 6.42 10.92 15.60
CA GLU A 109 6.76 11.89 14.57
C GLU A 109 8.15 11.66 13.94
N PRO A 110 9.20 11.27 14.71
CA PRO A 110 10.50 10.91 14.14
C PRO A 110 10.47 9.71 13.19
N LEU A 111 9.36 8.95 13.16
CA LEU A 111 9.15 7.77 12.33
C LEU A 111 8.39 8.09 11.03
N SER A 112 8.22 9.37 10.68
CA SER A 112 7.61 9.78 9.41
C SER A 112 8.29 9.10 8.21
N GLY A 113 7.48 8.61 7.27
CA GLY A 113 7.90 7.83 6.11
C GLY A 113 8.01 6.32 6.35
N ARG A 114 7.88 5.84 7.60
CA ARG A 114 7.98 4.42 7.92
C ARG A 114 6.68 3.65 7.67
N TYR A 115 6.82 2.34 7.64
CA TYR A 115 5.73 1.39 7.49
C TYR A 115 5.34 0.80 8.84
N PHE A 116 4.04 0.76 9.10
CA PHE A 116 3.48 0.25 10.35
C PHE A 116 2.56 -0.95 10.10
N SER A 117 2.67 -1.95 10.97
CA SER A 117 1.72 -3.04 11.08
C SER A 117 1.58 -3.47 12.53
N CYS A 118 0.38 -3.89 12.94
CA CYS A 118 0.10 -4.26 14.33
C CYS A 118 0.51 -3.17 15.34
N CYS A 119 0.24 -1.90 14.99
CA CYS A 119 0.57 -0.72 15.80
C CYS A 119 2.07 -0.56 16.13
N ALA A 120 2.96 -1.12 15.31
CA ALA A 120 4.39 -1.00 15.47
C ALA A 120 5.07 -0.76 14.11
N VAL A 121 6.27 -0.18 14.14
CA VAL A 121 7.12 -0.07 12.95
C VAL A 121 7.54 -1.47 12.52
N GLU A 122 7.35 -1.79 11.25
CA GLU A 122 7.84 -3.03 10.65
C GLU A 122 8.94 -2.70 9.64
N ASP A 123 10.02 -3.49 9.67
CA ASP A 123 11.06 -3.38 8.65
C ASP A 123 10.57 -3.84 7.28
N VAL A 124 10.90 -3.04 6.28
CA VAL A 124 10.48 -3.28 4.90
C VAL A 124 11.63 -3.82 4.06
N THR A 125 11.27 -4.59 3.03
CA THR A 125 12.25 -5.03 2.02
C THR A 125 12.97 -3.82 1.39
N PRO A 126 14.20 -3.97 0.88
CA PRO A 126 14.92 -2.86 0.23
C PRO A 126 14.11 -2.14 -0.84
N ARG A 127 13.34 -2.88 -1.64
CA ARG A 127 12.44 -2.34 -2.68
C ARG A 127 11.36 -1.40 -2.13
N GLY A 128 10.92 -1.59 -0.89
CA GLY A 128 9.89 -0.77 -0.26
C GLY A 128 10.40 0.57 0.28
N ARG A 129 11.71 0.81 0.22
CA ARG A 129 12.41 2.01 0.69
C ARG A 129 13.45 2.52 -0.30
N ASP A 130 13.28 2.18 -1.58
CA ASP A 130 14.21 2.56 -2.65
C ASP A 130 13.99 4.04 -3.03
N ASP A 131 14.96 4.89 -2.69
CA ASP A 131 14.89 6.33 -2.93
C ASP A 131 14.84 6.71 -4.41
N GLY A 132 15.48 5.93 -5.29
CA GLY A 132 15.51 6.18 -6.72
C GLY A 132 14.18 5.87 -7.37
N VAL A 133 13.60 4.71 -7.04
CA VAL A 133 12.28 4.31 -7.51
C VAL A 133 11.19 5.22 -6.95
N ALA A 134 11.25 5.56 -5.66
CA ALA A 134 10.26 6.44 -5.04
C ALA A 134 10.21 7.83 -5.68
N ARG A 135 11.37 8.42 -5.98
CA ARG A 135 11.45 9.72 -6.69
C ARG A 135 10.87 9.63 -8.09
N LYS A 136 11.29 8.64 -8.88
CA LYS A 136 10.77 8.45 -10.25
C LYS A 136 9.26 8.19 -10.26
N LEU A 137 8.77 7.41 -9.29
CA LEU A 137 7.34 7.15 -9.12
C LEU A 137 6.59 8.47 -8.88
N TRP A 138 7.09 9.33 -7.99
CA TRP A 138 6.51 10.65 -7.74
C TRP A 138 6.41 11.48 -9.01
N ASP A 139 7.51 11.62 -9.76
CA ASP A 139 7.56 12.43 -10.98
C ASP A 139 6.58 11.89 -12.05
N VAL A 140 6.49 10.56 -12.19
CA VAL A 140 5.52 9.91 -13.10
C VAL A 140 4.09 10.17 -12.62
N SER A 141 3.82 10.05 -11.32
CA SER A 141 2.51 10.30 -10.74
C SER A 141 2.04 11.75 -10.91
N GLU A 142 2.92 12.74 -10.73
CA GLU A 142 2.59 14.16 -10.97
C GLU A 142 2.17 14.39 -12.41
N ARG A 143 2.93 13.88 -13.39
CA ARG A 143 2.58 13.97 -14.81
C ARG A 143 1.26 13.28 -15.15
N LEU A 144 1.04 12.07 -14.62
CA LEU A 144 -0.20 11.32 -14.87
C LEU A 144 -1.43 12.01 -14.28
N CYS A 145 -1.25 12.76 -13.19
CA CYS A 145 -2.30 13.54 -12.53
C CYS A 145 -2.41 14.99 -13.05
N GLY A 146 -1.55 15.42 -13.98
CA GLY A 146 -1.56 16.78 -14.52
C GLY A 146 -1.10 17.86 -13.53
N LEU A 147 -0.25 17.50 -12.57
CA LEU A 147 0.29 18.41 -11.56
C LEU A 147 1.67 18.99 -11.94
N SER A 148 2.25 18.51 -13.04
CA SER A 148 3.54 18.91 -13.61
C SER A 148 3.51 18.88 -15.13
#